data_AF-A0A917Z1C8-F1
#
_entry.id   AF-A0A917Z1C8-F1
#
_cell.length_a   1.000
_cell.length_b   1.000
_cell.length_c   1.000
_cell.angle_alpha   90.00
_cell.angle_beta   90.00
_cell.angle_gamma   90.00
#
_symmetry.space_group_name_H-M   'P 1'
#
loop_
_entity.id
_entity.type
_entity.pdbx_description
1 polymer ?
#
loop_
_entity_poly.entity_id
_entity_poly.type
_entity_poly.pdbx_seq_one_letter_code
_entity_poly.pdbx_strand_id
1 'polypeptide(L)'
;MQFGILGALEVRDGNDQLPLRSIKQRSLLAMLLCHRGTVAGSDALVDALWGTDAGEAGAGRLRLQIHRLRQTLGAGVPITHESTGYLMRLPGDAVDAWRFEALVRRGRRALGAKDLAKGSDLLRAGLDNWRGPALSGLHDIPLLRLHATRLEEERLAALADRVDADLRLRRHAGLIGELTVLVREYPLQERFRGQLMIALYATGRQAEALEVYQDGRRILSSELGLEPSPELRRLQLAILSSDPALVVAPASGHGHARRGRCHHRRDRRTNCPVCARRSGTDGHGLAG
;
A
#
# COMPACT_ATOMS: atom_id res chain seq x y z
N MET A 1 -7.85 14.77 19.77
CA MET A 1 -8.67 14.35 18.62
C MET A 1 -7.99 13.33 17.71
N GLN A 2 -8.75 12.31 17.29
CA GLN A 2 -8.38 11.23 16.38
C GLN A 2 -9.45 11.11 15.29
N PHE A 3 -9.02 10.83 14.07
CA PHE A 3 -9.89 10.72 12.90
C PHE A 3 -9.74 9.35 12.25
N GLY A 4 -10.88 8.80 11.84
CA GLY A 4 -10.95 7.49 11.23
C GLY A 4 -11.58 7.54 9.84
N ILE A 5 -10.81 7.21 8.80
CA ILE A 5 -11.29 7.11 7.40
C ILE A 5 -11.08 5.72 6.79
N LEU A 6 -10.41 4.79 7.48
CA LEU A 6 -10.27 3.38 7.08
C LEU A 6 -11.51 2.57 7.51
N GLY A 7 -12.66 2.99 7.01
CA GLY A 7 -13.99 2.55 7.44
C GLY A 7 -14.98 3.69 7.29
N ALA A 8 -16.11 3.62 8.01
CA ALA A 8 -16.99 4.77 8.15
C ALA A 8 -16.25 5.92 8.86
N LEU A 9 -16.53 7.16 8.44
CA LEU A 9 -15.91 8.35 9.00
C LEU A 9 -16.21 8.45 10.50
N GLU A 10 -15.18 8.42 11.32
CA GLU A 10 -15.25 8.61 12.77
C GLU A 10 -14.39 9.79 13.20
N VAL A 11 -14.89 10.54 14.17
CA VAL A 11 -14.13 11.59 14.87
C VAL A 11 -14.24 11.31 16.35
N ARG A 12 -13.11 11.24 17.04
CA ARG A 12 -13.04 11.03 18.48
C ARG A 12 -12.24 12.14 19.13
N ASP A 13 -12.72 12.63 20.27
CA ASP A 13 -11.94 13.48 21.16
C ASP A 13 -11.84 12.84 22.55
N GLY A 14 -10.63 12.40 22.91
CA GLY A 14 -10.46 11.49 24.04
C GLY A 14 -11.28 10.21 23.83
N ASN A 15 -12.20 9.93 24.76
CA ASN A 15 -13.11 8.79 24.70
C ASN A 15 -14.44 9.10 24.00
N ASP A 16 -14.74 10.38 23.73
CA ASP A 16 -16.03 10.78 23.19
C ASP A 16 -16.03 10.74 21.66
N GLN A 17 -17.05 10.12 21.09
CA GLN A 17 -17.28 10.14 19.65
C GLN A 17 -18.09 11.39 19.28
N LEU A 18 -17.56 12.22 18.39
CA LEU A 18 -18.24 13.42 17.92
C LEU A 18 -19.17 13.07 16.75
N PRO A 19 -20.51 13.24 16.90
CA PRO A 19 -21.46 12.83 15.87
C PRO A 19 -21.52 13.86 14.73
N LEU A 20 -20.99 13.49 13.56
CA LEU A 20 -21.19 14.24 12.31
C LEU A 20 -22.36 13.64 11.53
N ARG A 21 -23.58 14.11 11.78
CA ARG A 21 -24.79 13.56 11.13
C ARG A 21 -24.95 13.99 9.66
N SER A 22 -24.50 15.18 9.31
CA SER A 22 -24.65 15.70 7.95
C SER A 22 -23.69 15.01 6.98
N ILE A 23 -24.24 14.46 5.88
CA ILE A 23 -23.42 13.88 4.81
C ILE A 23 -22.43 14.91 4.26
N LYS A 24 -22.86 16.15 4.00
CA LYS A 24 -21.98 17.20 3.44
C LYS A 24 -20.85 17.57 4.40
N GLN A 25 -21.09 17.59 5.71
CA GLN A 25 -20.03 17.84 6.69
C GLN A 25 -19.04 16.68 6.76
N ARG A 26 -19.54 15.44 6.76
CA ARG A 26 -18.69 14.24 6.73
C ARG A 26 -17.82 14.23 5.47
N SER A 27 -18.41 14.51 4.31
CA SER A 27 -17.72 14.61 3.04
C SER A 27 -16.66 15.71 3.04
N LEU A 28 -16.99 16.91 3.54
CA LEU A 28 -16.05 18.02 3.65
C LEU A 28 -14.86 17.66 4.53
N LEU A 29 -15.11 17.08 5.71
CA LEU A 29 -14.05 16.64 6.61
C LEU A 29 -13.18 15.56 5.96
N ALA A 30 -13.80 14.54 5.35
CA ALA A 30 -13.09 13.48 4.66
C ALA A 30 -12.15 14.03 3.57
N MET A 31 -12.63 14.99 2.77
CA MET A 31 -11.80 15.62 1.74
C MET A 31 -10.60 16.35 2.35
N LEU A 32 -10.79 17.13 3.42
CA LEU A 32 -9.69 17.82 4.11
C LEU A 32 -8.66 16.84 4.67
N LEU A 33 -9.11 15.72 5.25
CA LEU A 33 -8.24 14.66 5.78
C LEU A 33 -7.45 13.96 4.66
N CYS A 34 -8.08 13.73 3.50
CA CYS A 34 -7.41 13.14 2.32
C CYS A 34 -6.31 14.04 1.74
N HIS A 35 -6.40 15.37 1.91
CA HIS A 35 -5.38 16.32 1.46
C HIS A 35 -4.17 16.43 2.42
N ARG A 36 -4.19 15.77 3.59
CA ARG A 36 -3.02 15.65 4.49
C ARG A 36 -2.26 16.96 4.74
N GLY A 37 -2.99 18.02 5.10
CA GLY A 37 -2.39 19.32 5.41
C GLY A 37 -1.91 20.13 4.20
N THR A 38 -2.20 19.68 2.97
CA THR A 38 -2.13 20.50 1.76
C THR A 38 -3.44 21.26 1.54
N VAL A 39 -3.40 22.32 0.73
CA VAL A 39 -4.57 23.16 0.45
C VAL A 39 -5.56 22.39 -0.43
N ALA A 40 -6.77 22.18 0.08
CA ALA A 40 -7.92 21.76 -0.70
C ALA A 40 -8.60 22.99 -1.30
N GLY A 41 -8.52 23.15 -2.62
CA GLY A 41 -9.05 24.32 -3.33
C GLY A 41 -10.57 24.49 -3.13
N SER A 42 -11.01 25.73 -2.93
CA SER A 42 -12.43 26.01 -2.65
C SER A 42 -13.35 25.52 -3.77
N ASP A 43 -12.97 25.72 -5.03
CA ASP A 43 -13.78 25.30 -6.18
C ASP A 43 -13.91 23.78 -6.26
N ALA A 44 -12.81 23.05 -6.01
CA ALA A 44 -12.83 21.58 -5.95
C ALA A 44 -13.69 21.06 -4.79
N LEU A 45 -13.66 21.72 -3.63
CA LEU A 45 -14.51 21.39 -2.50
C LEU A 45 -15.99 21.69 -2.80
N VAL A 46 -16.28 22.79 -3.50
CA VAL A 46 -17.63 23.17 -3.92
C VAL A 46 -18.17 22.15 -4.92
N ASP A 47 -17.40 21.85 -5.97
CA ASP A 47 -17.79 20.90 -7.00
C ASP A 47 -17.99 19.49 -6.43
N ALA A 48 -17.08 19.02 -5.57
CA ALA A 48 -17.25 17.71 -4.94
C ALA A 48 -18.47 17.63 -4.01
N LEU A 49 -18.85 18.73 -3.36
CA LEU A 49 -20.00 18.75 -2.44
C LEU A 49 -21.33 19.00 -3.14
N TRP A 50 -21.39 19.81 -4.18
CA TRP A 50 -22.66 20.21 -4.80
C TRP A 50 -22.75 19.90 -6.29
N GLY A 51 -21.65 19.56 -6.96
CA GLY A 51 -21.59 19.30 -8.39
C GLY A 51 -22.25 20.42 -9.19
N THR A 52 -23.13 20.05 -10.11
CA THR A 52 -23.92 20.97 -10.92
C THR A 52 -24.84 21.89 -10.11
N ASP A 53 -25.19 21.52 -8.88
CA ASP A 53 -26.10 22.28 -8.00
C ASP A 53 -25.37 23.38 -7.19
N ALA A 54 -24.06 23.56 -7.43
CA ALA A 54 -23.23 24.55 -6.73
C ALA A 54 -23.67 26.00 -6.95
N GLY A 55 -24.20 26.33 -8.12
CA GLY A 55 -24.66 27.68 -8.49
C GLY A 55 -23.67 28.81 -8.17
N GLU A 56 -24.13 30.06 -8.22
CA GLU A 56 -23.28 31.23 -7.90
C GLU A 56 -22.94 31.35 -6.40
N ALA A 57 -23.78 30.76 -5.53
CA ALA A 57 -23.64 30.84 -4.07
C ALA A 57 -22.74 29.74 -3.46
N GLY A 58 -22.05 28.92 -4.26
CA GLY A 58 -21.25 27.78 -3.81
C GLY A 58 -20.19 28.15 -2.76
N ALA A 59 -19.44 29.22 -3.01
CA ALA A 59 -18.40 29.69 -2.09
C ALA A 59 -18.96 30.17 -0.73
N GLY A 60 -20.17 30.74 -0.72
CA GLY A 60 -20.87 31.11 0.52
C GLY A 60 -21.30 29.89 1.32
N ARG A 61 -21.86 28.89 0.63
CA ARG A 61 -22.25 27.61 1.23
C ARG A 61 -21.05 26.84 1.81
N LEU A 62 -19.91 26.84 1.12
CA LEU A 62 -18.67 26.26 1.64
C LEU A 62 -18.21 26.94 2.94
N ARG A 63 -18.15 28.28 2.96
CA ARG A 63 -17.79 29.04 4.17
C ARG A 63 -18.69 28.69 5.36
N LEU A 64 -19.98 28.52 5.14
CA LEU A 64 -20.93 28.09 6.18
C LEU A 64 -20.64 26.67 6.68
N GLN A 65 -20.36 25.71 5.78
CA GLN A 65 -20.01 24.35 6.18
C GLN A 65 -18.69 24.29 6.95
N ILE A 66 -17.68 25.07 6.54
CA ILE A 66 -16.40 25.20 7.27
C ILE A 66 -16.64 25.78 8.66
N HIS A 67 -17.46 26.83 8.77
CA HIS A 67 -17.81 27.42 10.07
C HIS A 67 -18.46 26.40 11.01
N ARG A 68 -19.49 25.67 10.52
CA ARG A 68 -20.15 24.62 11.31
C ARG A 68 -19.19 23.49 11.68
N LEU A 69 -18.31 23.09 10.76
CA LEU A 69 -17.31 22.05 11.03
C LEU A 69 -16.34 22.48 12.12
N ARG A 70 -15.88 23.74 12.11
CA ARG A 70 -15.05 24.31 13.20
C ARG A 70 -15.78 24.32 14.53
N GLN A 71 -17.08 24.63 14.55
CA GLN A 71 -17.88 24.56 15.78
C GLN A 71 -17.97 23.13 16.33
N THR A 72 -18.17 22.14 15.47
CA THR A 72 -18.24 20.74 15.90
C THR A 72 -16.88 20.19 16.36
N LEU A 73 -15.78 20.55 15.70
CA LEU A 73 -14.43 20.08 16.03
C LEU A 73 -13.75 20.89 17.14
N GLY A 74 -14.34 22.01 17.57
CA GLY A 74 -13.76 22.88 18.59
C GLY A 74 -12.46 23.56 18.18
N ALA A 75 -11.88 24.33 19.11
CA ALA A 75 -10.69 25.15 18.86
C ALA A 75 -9.39 24.35 18.67
N GLY A 76 -9.38 23.05 19.04
CA GLY A 76 -8.20 22.19 18.97
C GLY A 76 -7.84 21.70 17.56
N VAL A 77 -8.68 21.96 16.56
CA VAL A 77 -8.47 21.47 15.19
C VAL A 77 -8.45 22.64 14.21
N PRO A 78 -7.24 23.12 13.82
CA PRO A 78 -7.12 24.28 12.97
C PRO A 78 -7.46 23.91 11.52
N ILE A 79 -8.65 24.31 11.09
CA ILE A 79 -8.98 24.46 9.66
C ILE A 79 -8.68 25.90 9.31
N THR A 80 -7.63 26.16 8.52
CA THR A 80 -7.26 27.51 8.08
C THR A 80 -7.66 27.72 6.63
N HIS A 81 -7.95 28.98 6.28
CA HIS A 81 -8.10 29.38 4.89
C HIS A 81 -6.73 29.89 4.42
N GLU A 82 -6.14 29.24 3.43
CA GLU A 82 -4.87 29.64 2.83
C GLU A 82 -5.05 29.76 1.32
N SER A 83 -4.56 30.86 0.76
CA SER A 83 -4.73 31.25 -0.64
C SER A 83 -6.19 31.16 -1.13
N THR A 84 -6.51 30.16 -1.96
CA THR A 84 -7.82 29.94 -2.60
C THR A 84 -8.57 28.75 -2.01
N GLY A 85 -8.11 28.20 -0.89
CA GLY A 85 -8.67 26.97 -0.33
C GLY A 85 -8.58 26.86 1.17
N TYR A 86 -8.84 25.65 1.65
CA TYR A 86 -8.80 25.31 3.07
C TYR A 86 -7.78 24.22 3.29
N LEU A 87 -7.05 24.31 4.40
CA LEU A 87 -6.19 23.23 4.85
C LEU A 87 -6.48 22.89 6.31
N MET A 88 -6.16 21.65 6.66
CA MET A 88 -6.32 21.10 7.98
C MET A 88 -5.00 20.47 8.40
N ARG A 89 -4.28 21.11 9.33
CA ARG A 89 -2.97 20.64 9.78
C ARG A 89 -3.14 19.88 11.11
N LEU A 90 -2.78 18.61 11.09
CA LEU A 90 -2.90 17.69 12.23
C LEU A 90 -1.58 16.96 12.47
N PRO A 91 -1.36 16.42 13.69
CA PRO A 91 -0.27 15.49 13.96
C PRO A 91 -0.27 14.29 12.99
N GLY A 92 0.92 13.77 12.67
CA GLY A 92 1.08 12.72 11.65
C GLY A 92 0.40 11.39 11.97
N ASP A 93 0.00 11.18 13.21
CA ASP A 93 -0.69 10.00 13.74
C ASP A 93 -2.17 10.27 14.08
N ALA A 94 -2.69 11.48 13.81
CA ALA A 94 -4.06 11.84 14.13
C ALA A 94 -5.11 11.15 13.26
N VAL A 95 -4.72 10.61 12.11
CA VAL A 95 -5.60 9.94 11.14
C VAL A 95 -5.17 8.48 10.98
N ASP A 96 -6.10 7.53 11.10
CA ASP A 96 -5.84 6.09 10.89
C ASP A 96 -5.15 5.79 9.55
N ALA A 97 -5.57 6.40 8.45
CA ALA A 97 -4.95 6.25 7.14
C ALA A 97 -3.49 6.71 7.13
N TRP A 98 -3.16 7.81 7.82
CA TRP A 98 -1.78 8.30 7.86
C TRP A 98 -0.88 7.40 8.72
N ARG A 99 -1.42 6.86 9.81
CA ARG A 99 -0.76 5.84 10.64
C ARG A 99 -0.51 4.57 9.84
N PHE A 100 -1.52 4.08 9.13
CA PHE A 100 -1.41 2.94 8.22
C PHE A 100 -0.31 3.15 7.18
N GLU A 101 -0.35 4.25 6.40
CA GLU A 101 0.68 4.55 5.39
C GLU A 101 2.09 4.65 5.99
N ALA A 102 2.22 5.22 7.20
CA ALA A 102 3.51 5.32 7.88
C ALA A 102 4.03 3.95 8.33
N LEU A 103 3.15 3.09 8.86
CA LEU A 103 3.47 1.72 9.27
C LEU A 103 3.84 0.86 8.07
N VAL A 104 3.09 0.93 6.96
CA VAL A 104 3.41 0.22 5.71
C VAL A 104 4.78 0.62 5.19
N ARG A 105 5.07 1.92 5.15
CA ARG A 105 6.38 2.43 4.71
C ARG A 105 7.52 1.93 5.60
N ARG A 106 7.32 1.89 6.93
CA ARG A 106 8.30 1.34 7.88
C ARG A 106 8.46 -0.17 7.72
N GLY A 107 7.36 -0.89 7.53
CA GLY A 107 7.34 -2.34 7.30
C GLY A 107 8.11 -2.72 6.04
N ARG A 108 7.80 -2.08 4.90
CA ARG A 108 8.54 -2.29 3.64
C ARG A 108 10.04 -1.99 3.76
N ARG A 109 10.43 -0.94 4.51
CA ARG A 109 11.84 -0.69 4.80
C ARG A 109 12.50 -1.81 5.62
N ALA A 110 11.82 -2.34 6.63
CA ALA A 110 12.32 -3.48 7.41
C ALA A 110 12.46 -4.75 6.54
N LEU A 111 11.49 -5.02 5.67
CA LEU A 111 11.56 -6.12 4.69
C LEU A 111 12.75 -5.95 3.73
N GLY A 112 12.99 -4.72 3.23
CA GLY A 112 14.15 -4.41 2.41
C GLY A 112 15.48 -4.60 3.14
N ALA A 113 15.52 -4.36 4.45
CA ALA A 113 16.64 -4.65 5.34
C ALA A 113 16.72 -6.13 5.77
N LYS A 114 15.89 -7.01 5.21
CA LYS A 114 15.77 -8.45 5.52
C LYS A 114 15.31 -8.78 6.94
N ASP A 115 14.80 -7.80 7.69
CA ASP A 115 14.14 -8.03 8.98
C ASP A 115 12.67 -8.38 8.76
N LEU A 116 12.44 -9.67 8.46
CA LEU A 116 11.12 -10.19 8.09
C LEU A 116 10.11 -10.12 9.23
N ALA A 117 10.55 -10.41 10.46
CA ALA A 117 9.69 -10.40 11.64
C ALA A 117 9.15 -8.99 11.88
N LYS A 118 10.06 -8.01 11.97
CA LYS A 118 9.67 -6.59 12.16
C LYS A 118 8.84 -6.06 10.99
N GLY A 119 9.19 -6.45 9.76
CA GLY A 119 8.43 -6.07 8.58
C GLY A 119 6.99 -6.58 8.63
N SER A 120 6.80 -7.86 8.95
CA SER A 120 5.47 -8.47 9.12
C SER A 120 4.68 -7.79 10.25
N ASP A 121 5.29 -7.59 11.41
CA ASP A 121 4.61 -7.00 12.58
C ASP A 121 4.17 -5.55 12.32
N LEU A 122 5.01 -4.75 11.65
CA LEU A 122 4.65 -3.38 11.25
C LEU A 122 3.54 -3.33 10.22
N LEU A 123 3.55 -4.23 9.23
CA LEU A 123 2.48 -4.32 8.23
C LEU A 123 1.16 -4.75 8.88
N ARG A 124 1.20 -5.74 9.78
CA ARG A 124 0.03 -6.17 10.56
C ARG A 124 -0.53 -5.02 11.39
N ALA A 125 0.31 -4.34 12.18
CA ALA A 125 -0.11 -3.19 12.97
C ALA A 125 -0.72 -2.07 12.10
N GLY A 126 -0.27 -1.92 10.86
CA GLY A 126 -0.89 -1.03 9.88
C GLY A 126 -2.30 -1.50 9.52
N LEU A 127 -2.42 -2.75 9.08
CA LEU A 127 -3.69 -3.38 8.66
C LEU A 127 -4.74 -3.41 9.77
N ASP A 128 -4.34 -3.52 11.04
CA ASP A 128 -5.24 -3.49 12.20
C ASP A 128 -5.95 -2.14 12.41
N ASN A 129 -5.53 -1.07 11.71
CA ASN A 129 -6.24 0.22 11.73
C ASN A 129 -7.52 0.21 10.87
N TRP A 130 -7.72 -0.81 10.03
CA TRP A 130 -8.86 -0.91 9.14
C TRP A 130 -10.08 -1.46 9.87
N ARG A 131 -11.19 -0.70 9.85
CA ARG A 131 -12.48 -1.05 10.45
C ARG A 131 -13.51 -1.54 9.41
N GLY A 132 -13.19 -1.38 8.12
CA GLY A 132 -14.05 -1.72 6.99
C GLY A 132 -13.58 -0.99 5.73
N PRO A 133 -14.42 -0.95 4.67
CA PRO A 133 -14.09 -0.25 3.43
C PRO A 133 -13.75 1.22 3.68
N ALA A 134 -12.66 1.71 3.08
CA ALA A 134 -12.22 3.10 3.22
C ALA A 134 -13.33 4.08 2.82
N LEU A 135 -13.57 5.10 3.64
CA LEU A 135 -14.58 6.13 3.42
C LEU A 135 -16.00 5.56 3.19
N SER A 136 -16.33 4.47 3.89
CA SER A 136 -17.64 3.82 3.80
C SER A 136 -18.79 4.82 3.97
N GLY A 137 -19.76 4.76 3.05
CA GLY A 137 -20.91 5.67 3.01
C GLY A 137 -20.65 7.03 2.37
N LEU A 138 -19.46 7.26 1.79
CA LEU A 138 -19.11 8.50 1.08
C LEU A 138 -18.71 8.28 -0.40
N HIS A 139 -18.94 7.08 -0.94
CA HIS A 139 -18.52 6.70 -2.29
C HIS A 139 -19.28 7.43 -3.42
N ASP A 140 -20.45 8.02 -3.14
CA ASP A 140 -21.22 8.77 -4.13
C ASP A 140 -20.49 10.04 -4.60
N ILE A 141 -19.50 10.51 -3.84
CA ILE A 141 -18.68 11.67 -4.21
C ILE A 141 -17.46 11.17 -5.00
N PRO A 142 -17.31 11.53 -6.29
CA PRO A 142 -16.25 10.99 -7.16
C PRO A 142 -14.83 11.16 -6.59
N LEU A 143 -14.52 12.34 -6.03
CA LEU A 143 -13.21 12.61 -5.44
C LEU A 143 -12.90 11.70 -4.24
N LEU A 144 -13.89 11.47 -3.37
CA LEU A 144 -13.74 10.57 -2.22
C LEU A 144 -13.66 9.11 -2.64
N ARG A 145 -14.39 8.71 -3.69
CA ARG A 145 -14.27 7.38 -4.28
C ARG A 145 -12.84 7.11 -4.76
N LEU A 146 -12.22 8.07 -5.46
CA LEU A 146 -10.84 7.94 -5.92
C LEU A 146 -9.86 7.75 -4.75
N HIS A 147 -10.02 8.54 -3.68
CA HIS A 147 -9.21 8.39 -2.47
C HIS A 147 -9.43 7.04 -1.78
N ALA A 148 -10.67 6.57 -1.70
CA ALA A 148 -11.01 5.26 -1.15
C ALA A 148 -10.33 4.14 -1.95
N THR A 149 -10.45 4.15 -3.28
CA THR A 149 -9.80 3.18 -4.17
C THR A 149 -8.30 3.14 -3.94
N ARG A 150 -7.62 4.30 -3.91
CA ARG A 150 -6.17 4.36 -3.65
C ARG A 150 -5.79 3.73 -2.31
N LEU A 151 -6.58 3.98 -1.26
CA LEU A 151 -6.32 3.42 0.07
C LEU A 151 -6.53 1.90 0.07
N GLU A 152 -7.58 1.40 -0.58
CA GLU A 152 -7.86 -0.04 -0.70
C GLU A 152 -6.77 -0.76 -1.50
N GLU A 153 -6.28 -0.16 -2.59
CA GLU A 153 -5.14 -0.70 -3.35
C GLU A 153 -3.89 -0.83 -2.48
N GLU A 154 -3.58 0.19 -1.68
CA GLU A 154 -2.45 0.14 -0.74
C GLU A 154 -2.69 -0.88 0.38
N ARG A 155 -3.94 -1.09 0.82
CA ARG A 155 -4.30 -2.17 1.75
C ARG A 155 -3.97 -3.54 1.18
N LEU A 156 -4.41 -3.82 -0.05
CA LEU A 156 -4.17 -5.09 -0.72
C LEU A 156 -2.68 -5.33 -0.95
N ALA A 157 -1.94 -4.28 -1.35
CA ALA A 157 -0.50 -4.37 -1.50
C ALA A 157 0.21 -4.66 -0.16
N ALA A 158 -0.17 -3.96 0.92
CA ALA A 158 0.39 -4.18 2.24
C ALA A 158 0.07 -5.58 2.80
N LEU A 159 -1.15 -6.07 2.55
CA LEU A 159 -1.58 -7.41 2.91
C LEU A 159 -0.75 -8.47 2.19
N ALA A 160 -0.57 -8.34 0.89
CA ALA A 160 0.27 -9.24 0.11
C ALA A 160 1.74 -9.21 0.58
N ASP A 161 2.28 -8.03 0.89
CA ASP A 161 3.65 -7.90 1.44
C ASP A 161 3.79 -8.59 2.81
N ARG A 162 2.77 -8.48 3.67
CA ARG A 162 2.76 -9.15 4.98
C ARG A 162 2.72 -10.66 4.82
N VAL A 163 1.87 -11.18 3.94
CA VAL A 163 1.78 -12.62 3.67
C VAL A 163 3.10 -13.15 3.14
N ASP A 164 3.77 -12.45 2.21
CA ASP A 164 5.09 -12.87 1.73
C ASP A 164 6.12 -12.95 2.86
N ALA A 165 6.10 -12.00 3.79
CA ALA A 165 6.96 -12.03 4.96
C ALA A 165 6.63 -13.22 5.87
N ASP A 166 5.35 -13.48 6.15
CA ASP A 166 4.90 -14.58 7.01
C ASP A 166 5.18 -15.96 6.40
N LEU A 167 5.04 -16.12 5.07
CA LEU A 167 5.43 -17.34 4.35
C LEU A 167 6.94 -17.61 4.49
N ARG A 168 7.77 -16.57 4.31
CA ARG A 168 9.23 -16.67 4.50
C ARG A 168 9.64 -16.96 5.94
N LEU A 169 8.83 -16.53 6.91
CA LEU A 169 8.96 -16.88 8.34
C LEU A 169 8.38 -18.27 8.69
N ARG A 170 7.99 -19.06 7.69
CA ARG A 170 7.46 -20.42 7.83
C ARG A 170 6.11 -20.53 8.54
N ARG A 171 5.34 -19.44 8.60
CA ARG A 171 4.03 -19.37 9.27
C ARG A 171 2.88 -19.90 8.38
N HIS A 172 3.11 -20.94 7.58
CA HIS A 172 2.21 -21.36 6.49
C HIS A 172 0.83 -21.79 6.95
N ALA A 173 0.73 -22.66 7.96
CA ALA A 173 -0.54 -23.26 8.38
C ALA A 173 -1.57 -22.20 8.83
N GLY A 174 -1.11 -21.16 9.53
CA GLY A 174 -1.96 -20.06 9.98
C GLY A 174 -2.48 -19.16 8.85
N LEU A 175 -1.86 -19.19 7.66
CA LEU A 175 -2.22 -18.32 6.53
C LEU A 175 -3.27 -18.95 5.60
N ILE A 176 -3.44 -20.28 5.60
CA ILE A 176 -4.31 -20.96 4.62
C ILE A 176 -5.76 -20.47 4.72
N GLY A 177 -6.29 -20.35 5.94
CA GLY A 177 -7.66 -19.89 6.16
C GLY A 177 -7.88 -18.46 5.66
N GLU A 178 -6.97 -17.55 6.02
CA GLU A 178 -7.01 -16.16 5.56
C GLU A 178 -6.88 -16.05 4.04
N LEU A 179 -5.89 -16.73 3.45
CA LEU A 179 -5.65 -16.69 2.00
C LEU A 179 -6.79 -17.30 1.20
N THR A 180 -7.47 -18.31 1.73
CA THR A 180 -8.67 -18.89 1.11
C THR A 180 -9.78 -17.85 0.99
N VAL A 181 -9.98 -17.01 2.03
CA VAL A 181 -10.95 -15.90 1.99
C VAL A 181 -10.51 -14.84 0.97
N LEU A 182 -9.24 -14.41 1.03
CA LEU A 182 -8.72 -13.38 0.12
C LEU A 182 -8.78 -13.78 -1.35
N VAL A 183 -8.50 -15.04 -1.66
CA VAL A 183 -8.58 -15.56 -3.03
C VAL A 183 -10.02 -15.61 -3.56
N ARG A 184 -11.00 -15.80 -2.67
CA ARG A 184 -12.43 -15.74 -3.05
C ARG A 184 -12.91 -14.30 -3.21
N GLU A 185 -12.46 -13.40 -2.35
CA GLU A 185 -12.83 -11.98 -2.38
C GLU A 185 -12.16 -11.23 -3.54
N TYR A 186 -10.91 -11.56 -3.86
CA TYR A 186 -10.12 -10.94 -4.91
C TYR A 186 -9.70 -12.00 -5.96
N PRO A 187 -10.66 -12.55 -6.73
CA PRO A 187 -10.40 -13.71 -7.57
C PRO A 187 -9.42 -13.45 -8.71
N LEU A 188 -9.28 -12.19 -9.15
CA LEU A 188 -8.33 -11.76 -10.18
C LEU A 188 -6.95 -11.40 -9.63
N GLN A 189 -6.76 -11.41 -8.30
CA GLN A 189 -5.45 -11.13 -7.70
C GLN A 189 -4.58 -12.40 -7.62
N GLU A 190 -3.78 -12.59 -8.67
CA GLU A 190 -2.90 -13.76 -8.81
C GLU A 190 -1.87 -13.90 -7.68
N ARG A 191 -1.43 -12.80 -7.06
CA ARG A 191 -0.46 -12.85 -5.94
C ARG A 191 -0.99 -13.62 -4.74
N PHE A 192 -2.25 -13.41 -4.34
CA PHE A 192 -2.87 -14.17 -3.24
C PHE A 192 -3.03 -15.65 -3.62
N ARG A 193 -3.31 -15.96 -4.89
CA ARG A 193 -3.38 -17.34 -5.38
C ARG A 193 -2.02 -18.03 -5.24
N GLY A 194 -0.95 -17.39 -5.72
CA GLY A 194 0.40 -17.93 -5.59
C GLY A 194 0.81 -18.13 -4.13
N GLN A 195 0.46 -17.20 -3.24
CA GLN A 195 0.70 -17.33 -1.80
C GLN A 195 -0.06 -18.51 -1.18
N LEU A 196 -1.32 -18.71 -1.56
CA LEU A 196 -2.12 -19.86 -1.11
C LEU A 196 -1.52 -21.18 -1.60
N MET A 197 -1.11 -21.24 -2.88
CA MET A 197 -0.44 -22.40 -3.46
C MET A 197 0.84 -22.77 -2.68
N ILE A 198 1.65 -21.77 -2.33
CA ILE A 198 2.87 -21.98 -1.53
C ILE A 198 2.52 -22.52 -0.14
N ALA A 199 1.53 -21.93 0.53
CA ALA A 199 1.12 -22.36 1.88
C ALA A 199 0.58 -23.80 1.90
N LEU A 200 -0.26 -24.17 0.92
CA LEU A 200 -0.80 -25.52 0.76
C LEU A 200 0.30 -26.53 0.46
N TYR A 201 1.18 -26.22 -0.50
CA TYR A 201 2.30 -27.10 -0.85
C TYR A 201 3.25 -27.31 0.35
N ALA A 202 3.63 -26.25 1.06
CA ALA A 202 4.51 -26.33 2.23
C ALA A 202 3.92 -27.11 3.41
N THR A 203 2.60 -27.34 3.42
CA THR A 203 1.88 -28.16 4.42
C THR A 203 1.52 -29.56 3.91
N GLY A 204 2.07 -29.99 2.76
CA GLY A 204 1.86 -31.31 2.18
C GLY A 204 0.58 -31.45 1.35
N ARG A 205 -0.16 -30.36 1.12
CA ARG A 205 -1.44 -30.33 0.40
C ARG A 205 -1.25 -29.99 -1.07
N GLN A 206 -0.42 -30.77 -1.75
CA GLN A 206 -0.01 -30.50 -3.14
C GLN A 206 -1.19 -30.49 -4.13
N ALA A 207 -2.13 -31.43 -4.01
CA ALA A 207 -3.30 -31.51 -4.88
C ALA A 207 -4.13 -30.23 -4.80
N GLU A 208 -4.43 -29.76 -3.59
CA GLU A 208 -5.19 -28.53 -3.35
C GLU A 208 -4.45 -27.28 -3.86
N ALA A 209 -3.12 -27.24 -3.77
CA ALA A 209 -2.34 -26.17 -4.36
C ALA A 209 -2.52 -26.10 -5.89
N LEU A 210 -2.56 -27.26 -6.56
CA LEU A 210 -2.78 -27.31 -8.01
C LEU A 210 -4.25 -27.01 -8.39
N GLU A 211 -5.21 -27.37 -7.54
CA GLU A 211 -6.62 -26.98 -7.72
C GLU A 211 -6.79 -25.45 -7.68
N VAL A 212 -6.15 -24.77 -6.73
CA VAL A 212 -6.17 -23.29 -6.65
C VAL A 212 -5.68 -22.63 -7.94
N TYR A 213 -4.65 -23.21 -8.58
CA TYR A 213 -4.17 -22.74 -9.88
C TYR A 213 -5.20 -22.95 -10.98
N GLN A 214 -5.76 -24.15 -11.08
CA GLN A 214 -6.72 -24.49 -12.15
C GLN A 214 -7.99 -23.64 -12.05
N ASP A 215 -8.47 -23.40 -10.83
CA ASP A 215 -9.61 -22.51 -10.60
C ASP A 215 -9.30 -21.06 -10.99
N GLY A 216 -8.12 -20.56 -10.63
CA GLY A 216 -7.66 -19.23 -11.04
C GLY A 216 -7.56 -19.09 -12.56
N ARG A 217 -7.00 -20.10 -13.24
CA ARG A 217 -6.92 -20.13 -14.71
C ARG A 217 -8.30 -20.08 -15.37
N ARG A 218 -9.26 -20.85 -14.85
CA ARG A 218 -10.65 -20.86 -15.35
C ARG A 218 -11.29 -19.48 -15.22
N ILE A 219 -11.10 -18.81 -14.08
CA ILE A 219 -11.63 -17.46 -13.82
C ILE A 219 -10.98 -16.44 -14.77
N LEU A 220 -9.64 -16.40 -14.87
CA LEU A 220 -8.95 -15.44 -15.74
C LEU A 220 -9.33 -15.60 -17.21
N SER A 221 -9.47 -16.85 -17.67
CA SER A 221 -9.88 -17.15 -19.03
C SER A 221 -11.33 -16.75 -19.30
N SER A 222 -12.26 -17.04 -18.38
CA SER A 222 -13.68 -16.73 -18.57
C SER A 222 -14.02 -15.25 -18.41
N GLU A 223 -13.42 -14.57 -17.44
CA GLU A 223 -13.74 -13.16 -17.13
C GLU A 223 -12.95 -12.17 -18.01
N LEU A 224 -11.68 -12.48 -18.33
CA LEU A 224 -10.78 -11.54 -19.00
C LEU A 224 -10.25 -12.05 -20.34
N GLY A 225 -10.48 -13.32 -20.69
CA GLY A 225 -9.85 -13.93 -21.88
C GLY A 225 -8.33 -14.05 -21.76
N LEU A 226 -7.79 -14.02 -20.54
CA LEU A 226 -6.35 -14.03 -20.26
C LEU A 226 -5.89 -15.38 -19.72
N GLU A 227 -4.63 -15.70 -19.96
CA GLU A 227 -3.94 -16.83 -19.32
C GLU A 227 -3.21 -16.36 -18.04
N PRO A 228 -2.97 -17.27 -17.07
CA PRO A 228 -2.22 -16.96 -15.85
C PRO A 228 -0.85 -16.32 -16.13
N SER A 229 -0.44 -15.44 -15.24
CA SER A 229 0.86 -14.76 -15.28
C SER A 229 2.05 -15.74 -15.36
N PRO A 230 3.18 -15.33 -15.95
CA PRO A 230 4.40 -16.15 -15.99
C PRO A 230 4.84 -16.63 -14.60
N GLU A 231 4.69 -15.81 -13.57
CA GLU A 231 5.02 -16.10 -12.18
C GLU A 231 4.16 -17.25 -11.65
N LEU A 232 2.85 -17.20 -11.85
CA LEU A 232 1.91 -18.22 -11.39
C LEU A 232 2.11 -19.55 -12.14
N ARG A 233 2.38 -19.50 -13.45
CA ARG A 233 2.73 -20.69 -14.26
C ARG A 233 4.02 -21.34 -13.79
N ARG A 234 5.06 -20.55 -13.48
CA ARG A 234 6.33 -21.09 -12.94
C ARG A 234 6.12 -21.77 -11.60
N LEU A 235 5.29 -21.20 -10.73
CA LEU A 235 4.96 -21.79 -9.45
C LEU A 235 4.25 -23.14 -9.62
N GLN A 236 3.28 -23.24 -10.54
CA GLN A 236 2.62 -24.51 -10.87
C GLN A 236 3.63 -25.58 -11.29
N LEU A 237 4.54 -25.24 -12.20
CA LEU A 237 5.57 -26.17 -12.68
C LEU A 237 6.50 -26.63 -11.54
N ALA A 238 6.93 -25.71 -10.69
CA ALA A 238 7.77 -26.02 -9.53
C ALA A 238 7.06 -26.94 -8.52
N ILE A 239 5.75 -26.77 -8.32
CA ILE A 239 4.94 -27.68 -7.49
C ILE A 239 4.82 -29.07 -8.14
N LEU A 240 4.61 -29.14 -9.46
CA LEU A 240 4.54 -30.42 -10.18
C LEU A 240 5.87 -31.19 -10.13
N SER A 241 7.00 -30.49 -10.21
CA SER A 241 8.34 -31.09 -10.13
C SER A 241 8.81 -31.36 -8.70
N SER A 242 7.96 -31.11 -7.69
CA SER A 242 8.31 -31.21 -6.27
C SER A 242 9.57 -30.43 -5.89
N ASP A 243 9.72 -29.22 -6.43
CA ASP A 243 10.95 -28.43 -6.28
C ASP A 243 11.27 -28.15 -4.78
N PRO A 244 12.42 -28.60 -4.26
CA PRO A 244 12.83 -28.34 -2.89
C PRO A 244 12.95 -26.85 -2.55
N ALA A 245 13.23 -25.98 -3.54
CA ALA A 245 13.35 -24.54 -3.34
C ALA A 245 12.03 -23.86 -2.94
N LEU A 246 10.88 -24.49 -3.17
CA LEU A 246 9.57 -24.02 -2.68
C LEU A 246 9.36 -24.35 -1.20
N VAL A 247 9.91 -25.49 -0.73
CA VAL A 247 9.90 -25.89 0.69
C VAL A 247 11.08 -25.27 1.44
N VAL A 248 12.10 -24.79 0.74
CA VAL A 248 13.29 -24.15 1.30
C VAL A 248 13.59 -22.93 0.44
N ALA A 249 12.76 -21.87 0.47
CA ALA A 249 13.16 -20.64 -0.20
C ALA A 249 14.34 -20.02 0.60
N PRO A 250 15.57 -19.99 0.06
CA PRO A 250 16.65 -19.26 0.70
C PRO A 250 16.43 -17.76 0.48
N ALA A 251 16.89 -16.96 1.44
CA ALA A 251 16.97 -15.52 1.30
C ALA A 251 18.02 -15.13 0.25
N SER A 252 17.70 -15.17 -1.04
CA SER A 252 18.57 -14.65 -2.10
C SER A 252 17.83 -13.61 -2.93
N GLY A 253 18.16 -12.34 -2.64
CA GLY A 253 17.84 -11.21 -3.48
C GLY A 253 18.50 -11.39 -4.84
N HIS A 254 17.67 -11.51 -5.88
CA HIS A 254 18.12 -11.44 -7.26
C HIS A 254 18.13 -9.98 -7.69
N GLY A 255 19.16 -9.26 -7.24
CA GLY A 255 19.63 -8.09 -7.96
C GLY A 255 20.27 -8.58 -9.24
N HIS A 256 19.54 -8.52 -10.36
CA HIS A 256 20.12 -8.63 -11.68
C HIS A 256 21.05 -7.43 -11.92
N ALA A 257 22.27 -7.49 -11.39
CA ALA A 257 23.38 -6.73 -11.90
C ALA A 257 23.71 -7.31 -13.29
N ARG A 258 23.19 -6.64 -14.33
CA ARG A 258 23.66 -6.83 -15.71
C ARG A 258 25.16 -6.54 -15.73
N ARG A 259 25.98 -7.60 -15.65
CA ARG A 259 27.39 -7.52 -16.01
C ARG A 259 27.43 -7.23 -17.51
N GLY A 260 27.67 -5.98 -17.87
CA GLY A 260 28.00 -5.59 -19.22
C GLY A 260 29.23 -6.38 -19.68
N ARG A 261 29.06 -7.22 -20.70
CA ARG A 261 30.18 -7.75 -21.47
C ARG A 261 30.73 -6.59 -22.29
N CYS A 262 31.89 -6.09 -21.90
CA CYS A 262 32.70 -5.24 -22.78
C CYS A 262 33.36 -6.15 -23.82
N HIS A 263 32.84 -6.14 -25.04
CA HIS A 263 33.60 -6.57 -26.22
C HIS A 263 34.56 -5.43 -26.60
N HIS A 264 35.77 -5.45 -26.03
CA HIS A 264 36.85 -4.62 -26.54
C HIS A 264 37.61 -5.41 -27.61
N ARG A 265 37.19 -5.21 -28.87
CA ARG A 265 38.04 -5.41 -30.04
C ARG A 265 39.14 -4.35 -29.99
N ARG A 266 40.37 -4.80 -30.30
CA ARG A 266 41.54 -3.97 -30.55
C ARG A 266 41.18 -2.85 -31.55
N ASP A 267 41.29 -1.59 -31.15
CA ASP A 267 42.15 -0.61 -31.82
C ASP A 267 42.17 0.76 -31.11
N ARG A 268 43.40 1.24 -30.92
CA ARG A 268 43.89 2.63 -30.87
C ARG A 268 43.13 3.69 -30.04
N ARG A 269 43.88 4.22 -29.06
CA ARG A 269 43.96 5.63 -28.60
C ARG A 269 42.59 6.32 -28.37
N THR A 270 42.27 6.59 -27.10
CA THR A 270 42.23 7.95 -26.49
C THR A 270 41.38 7.91 -25.21
N ASN A 271 42.01 8.19 -24.07
CA ASN A 271 41.48 8.80 -22.84
C ASN A 271 40.11 8.31 -22.28
N CYS A 272 40.13 7.30 -21.40
CA CYS A 272 39.00 6.97 -20.52
C CYS A 272 39.40 7.18 -19.04
N PRO A 273 38.74 8.08 -18.28
CA PRO A 273 39.19 8.54 -16.97
C PRO A 273 38.92 7.56 -15.81
N VAL A 274 38.45 6.35 -16.10
CA VAL A 274 38.02 5.36 -15.09
C VAL A 274 39.14 4.37 -14.69
N CYS A 275 40.26 4.33 -15.44
CA CYS A 275 41.34 3.37 -15.21
C CYS A 275 42.56 3.93 -14.44
N ALA A 276 42.55 5.20 -14.01
CA ALA A 276 43.75 5.87 -13.45
C ALA A 276 43.86 5.83 -11.91
N ARG A 277 43.10 4.99 -11.20
CA ARG A 277 43.21 4.88 -9.73
C ARG A 277 43.27 3.43 -9.28
N ARG A 278 44.46 2.82 -9.36
CA ARG A 278 44.95 1.69 -8.53
C ARG A 278 46.29 1.20 -9.05
N SER A 279 47.35 1.94 -8.75
CA SER A 279 48.73 1.44 -8.75
C SER A 279 49.50 2.25 -7.72
N GLY A 280 49.73 1.66 -6.54
CA GLY A 280 50.36 2.32 -5.40
C GLY A 280 50.52 1.36 -4.23
N THR A 281 51.37 0.36 -4.41
CA THR A 281 52.01 -0.53 -3.42
C THR A 281 53.44 -0.67 -3.95
N ASP A 282 54.55 -0.61 -3.24
CA ASP A 282 54.94 -0.50 -1.84
C ASP A 282 56.43 -0.05 -1.87
N GLY A 283 57.00 0.37 -0.74
CA GLY A 283 58.42 0.09 -0.50
C GLY A 283 59.27 1.17 0.17
N HIS A 284 59.45 0.99 1.47
CA HIS A 284 60.69 1.14 2.26
C HIS A 284 61.50 2.45 2.29
N GLY A 285 61.82 2.88 3.53
CA GLY A 285 62.96 3.73 3.82
C GLY A 285 63.08 4.09 5.31
N LEU A 286 64.05 3.49 5.99
CA LEU A 286 64.47 3.72 7.38
C LEU A 286 65.22 5.06 7.57
N ALA A 287 65.34 5.43 8.85
CA ALA A 287 66.36 6.26 9.50
C ALA A 287 66.14 7.78 9.60
N GLY A 288 66.29 8.30 10.83
CA GLY A 288 66.39 9.72 11.18
C GLY A 288 65.51 10.11 12.35
#